data_AF-A0A183NL03-F1
#
_entry.id   AF-A0A183NL03-F1
#
_cell.length_a   1.000
_cell.length_b   1.000
_cell.length_c   1.000
_cell.angle_alpha   90.00
_cell.angle_beta   90.00
_cell.angle_gamma   90.00
#
_symmetry.space_group_name_H-M   'P 1'
#
loop_
_entity.id
_entity.type
_entity.pdbx_description
1 polymer ?
#
loop_
_entity_poly.entity_id
_entity_poly.type
_entity_poly.pdbx_seq_one_letter_code
_entity_poly.pdbx_strand_id
1 'polypeptide(L)'
;RYIDDTAHTFRLQLKQYKSSKSFKSSTSVGSHSVTQFIPPSDAVVWVAKAYPAWQAQILEIMAANLSDDGKTLADNATLAQLLRPHLKTMGKMAKRAMPFVQLVRERFVIHGKRVLQLQLEVDECEVIKKNLSYLISTLGLRQPDGLKINYSCDSNDSRIEESVCPLEPLILFCEPSTSASMTFLNPDIGSGLFTLNGVTIFDGDTYTDVVSRVVNHCRSLALNSKGKSFLNFII
;
A
#
# COMPACT_ATOMS: atom_id res chain seq x y z
N ARG A 1 1.98 -17.10 1.79
CA ARG A 1 2.42 -16.35 2.99
C ARG A 1 2.93 -14.96 2.65
N TYR A 2 4.06 -14.77 1.95
CA TYR A 2 4.55 -13.43 1.57
C TYR A 2 3.46 -12.55 0.92
N ILE A 3 2.80 -13.04 -0.14
CA ILE A 3 1.73 -12.31 -0.82
C ILE A 3 0.55 -11.96 0.11
N ASP A 4 0.21 -12.84 1.04
CA ASP A 4 -0.89 -12.62 1.99
C ASP A 4 -0.55 -11.50 2.98
N ASP A 5 0.68 -11.51 3.49
CA ASP A 5 1.22 -10.52 4.42
C ASP A 5 1.38 -9.15 3.72
N THR A 6 1.87 -9.14 2.48
CA THR A 6 1.96 -7.95 1.62
C THR A 6 0.57 -7.38 1.33
N ALA A 7 -0.39 -8.22 0.95
CA ALA A 7 -1.77 -7.79 0.69
C ALA A 7 -2.42 -7.22 1.96
N HIS A 8 -2.18 -7.82 3.13
CA HIS A 8 -2.66 -7.30 4.40
C HIS A 8 -2.07 -5.91 4.69
N THR A 9 -0.76 -5.75 4.53
CA THR A 9 -0.05 -4.49 4.73
C THR A 9 -0.56 -3.39 3.78
N PHE A 10 -0.75 -3.71 2.50
CA PHE A 10 -1.27 -2.75 1.53
C PHE A 10 -2.71 -2.32 1.85
N ARG A 11 -3.56 -3.23 2.35
CA ARG A 11 -4.91 -2.87 2.83
C ARG A 11 -4.86 -1.89 4.02
N LEU A 12 -3.92 -2.09 4.95
CA LEU A 12 -3.73 -1.17 6.09
C LEU A 12 -3.27 0.21 5.62
N GLN A 13 -2.32 0.28 4.69
CA GLN A 13 -1.84 1.54 4.11
C GLN A 13 -2.95 2.24 3.31
N LEU A 14 -3.77 1.50 2.56
CA LEU A 14 -4.94 2.05 1.88
C LEU A 14 -5.94 2.66 2.88
N LYS A 15 -6.19 2.00 4.01
CA LYS A 15 -7.07 2.53 5.07
C LYS A 15 -6.53 3.83 5.67
N GLN A 16 -5.21 3.90 5.93
CA GLN A 16 -4.54 5.11 6.41
C GLN A 16 -4.58 6.25 5.38
N TYR A 17 -4.38 5.94 4.10
CA TYR A 17 -4.51 6.91 3.01
C TYR A 17 -5.92 7.53 2.99
N LYS A 18 -6.96 6.68 3.07
CA LYS A 18 -8.36 7.11 3.09
C LYS A 18 -8.69 8.00 4.30
N SER A 19 -8.20 7.65 5.50
CA SER A 19 -8.46 8.43 6.71
C SER A 19 -7.75 9.80 6.71
N SER A 20 -6.50 9.85 6.23
CA SER A 20 -5.72 11.10 6.16
C SER A 20 -6.36 12.14 5.21
N LYS A 21 -6.88 11.69 4.07
CA LYS A 21 -7.53 12.57 3.08
C LYS A 21 -8.93 13.02 3.52
N SER A 22 -9.70 12.16 4.21
CA SER A 22 -10.99 12.54 4.79
C SER A 22 -10.89 13.64 5.87
N PHE A 23 -9.75 13.74 6.56
CA PHE A 23 -9.53 14.77 7.59
C PHE A 23 -9.15 16.14 6.97
N LYS A 24 -8.53 16.16 5.78
CA LYS A 24 -8.17 17.42 5.11
C LYS A 24 -9.36 18.12 4.46
N SER A 25 -10.42 17.39 4.10
CA SER A 25 -11.64 17.98 3.53
C SER A 25 -12.54 18.69 4.54
N SER A 26 -12.35 18.47 5.86
CA SER A 26 -13.15 19.14 6.90
C SER A 26 -12.61 20.49 7.36
N THR A 27 -11.40 20.89 6.94
CA THR A 27 -10.73 22.11 7.45
C THR A 27 -10.81 23.29 6.45
N SER A 28 -11.30 23.07 5.22
CA SER A 28 -11.55 24.17 4.27
C SER A 28 -12.91 24.80 4.53
N VAL A 29 -12.94 25.76 5.44
CA VAL A 29 -14.07 26.66 5.68
C VAL A 29 -14.19 27.59 4.46
N GLY A 30 -15.24 27.43 3.63
CA GLY A 30 -15.59 28.46 2.64
C GLY A 30 -15.96 28.06 1.21
N SER A 31 -16.18 26.78 0.88
CA SER A 31 -16.83 26.44 -0.40
C SER A 31 -17.81 25.29 -0.24
N HIS A 32 -19.03 25.48 -0.73
CA HIS A 32 -20.15 24.54 -0.65
C HIS A 32 -20.00 23.34 -1.62
N SER A 33 -18.78 22.96 -1.98
CA SER A 33 -18.53 21.69 -2.66
C SER A 33 -18.32 20.62 -1.59
N VAL A 34 -19.28 19.70 -1.46
CA VAL A 34 -19.06 18.42 -0.79
C VAL A 34 -18.01 17.68 -1.62
N THR A 35 -16.73 17.93 -1.36
CA THR A 35 -15.63 17.22 -2.01
C THR A 35 -15.66 15.79 -1.47
N GLN A 36 -16.49 14.94 -2.07
CA GLN A 36 -16.57 13.53 -1.74
C GLN A 36 -15.17 12.92 -1.88
N PHE A 37 -14.72 12.23 -0.84
CA PHE A 37 -13.45 11.53 -0.89
C PHE A 37 -13.50 10.45 -1.95
N ILE A 38 -12.66 10.59 -2.98
CA ILE A 38 -12.53 9.62 -4.05
C ILE A 38 -11.44 8.61 -3.68
N PRO A 39 -11.73 7.30 -3.62
CA PRO A 39 -10.71 6.29 -3.38
C PRO A 39 -9.70 6.25 -4.55
N PRO A 40 -8.42 5.94 -4.28
CA PRO A 40 -7.41 5.84 -5.32
C PRO A 40 -7.75 4.69 -6.27
N SER A 41 -7.68 4.95 -7.57
CA SER A 41 -7.94 3.94 -8.62
C SER A 41 -6.66 3.23 -9.08
N ASP A 42 -5.52 3.87 -8.88
CA ASP A 42 -4.20 3.41 -9.32
C ASP A 42 -3.20 3.45 -8.16
N ALA A 43 -2.21 2.56 -8.18
CA ALA A 43 -1.10 2.56 -7.25
C ALA A 43 0.20 2.06 -7.89
N VAL A 44 1.33 2.46 -7.30
CA VAL A 44 2.67 2.02 -7.69
C VAL A 44 3.32 1.31 -6.51
N VAL A 45 3.79 0.09 -6.74
CA VAL A 45 4.55 -0.71 -5.78
C VAL A 45 6.04 -0.60 -6.13
N TRP A 46 6.85 -0.30 -5.12
CA TRP A 46 8.29 -0.23 -5.22
C TRP A 46 8.90 -1.42 -4.48
N VAL A 47 9.76 -2.14 -5.20
CA VAL A 47 10.44 -3.34 -4.72
C VAL A 47 11.94 -3.11 -4.73
N ALA A 48 12.63 -3.47 -3.65
CA ALA A 48 14.08 -3.39 -3.59
C ALA A 48 14.70 -4.59 -4.30
N LYS A 49 15.65 -4.34 -5.22
CA LYS A 49 16.45 -5.39 -5.86
C LYS A 49 17.59 -5.89 -4.95
N ALA A 50 18.07 -5.01 -4.07
CA ALA A 50 19.12 -5.27 -3.11
C ALA A 50 18.88 -4.43 -1.84
N TYR A 51 19.52 -4.81 -0.74
CA TYR A 51 19.49 -4.01 0.48
C TYR A 51 20.17 -2.64 0.23
N PRO A 52 19.54 -1.52 0.65
CA PRO A 52 20.21 -0.22 0.73
C PRO A 52 21.49 -0.29 1.56
N ALA A 53 22.48 0.55 1.25
CA ALA A 53 23.81 0.49 1.87
C ALA A 53 23.79 0.47 3.41
N TRP A 54 22.90 1.27 4.03
CA TRP A 54 22.78 1.31 5.48
C TRP A 54 22.21 0.01 6.08
N GLN A 55 21.34 -0.70 5.35
CA GLN A 55 20.79 -2.00 5.76
C GLN A 55 21.79 -3.12 5.54
N ALA A 56 22.48 -3.11 4.40
CA ALA A 56 23.55 -4.05 4.10
C ALA A 56 24.63 -4.01 5.19
N GLN A 57 25.05 -2.82 5.61
CA GLN A 57 25.99 -2.64 6.72
C GLN A 57 25.48 -3.22 8.05
N ILE A 58 24.18 -3.10 8.35
CA ILE A 58 23.60 -3.72 9.55
C ILE A 58 23.62 -5.25 9.44
N LEU A 59 23.27 -5.81 8.28
CA LEU A 59 23.29 -7.24 8.05
C LEU A 59 24.71 -7.81 8.16
N GLU A 60 25.72 -7.11 7.63
CA GLU A 60 27.13 -7.47 7.77
C GLU A 60 27.56 -7.49 9.24
N ILE A 61 27.20 -6.47 10.02
CA ILE A 61 27.50 -6.41 11.46
C ILE A 61 26.80 -7.55 12.20
N MET A 62 25.54 -7.84 11.89
CA MET A 62 24.81 -8.95 12.51
C MET A 62 25.40 -10.31 12.12
N ALA A 63 25.81 -10.49 10.87
CA ALA A 63 26.45 -11.71 10.39
C ALA A 63 27.83 -11.94 11.05
N ALA A 64 28.61 -10.88 11.24
CA ALA A 64 29.91 -10.95 11.91
C ALA A 64 29.80 -11.24 13.42
N ASN A 65 28.64 -10.99 14.02
CA ASN A 65 28.36 -11.23 15.45
C ASN A 65 27.44 -12.43 15.67
N LEU A 66 27.45 -13.36 14.71
CA LEU A 66 26.83 -14.66 14.84
C LEU A 66 27.73 -15.56 15.69
N SER A 67 27.15 -16.34 16.60
CA SER A 67 27.87 -17.38 17.35
C SER A 67 28.59 -18.35 16.41
N ASP A 68 29.68 -18.99 16.85
CA ASP A 68 30.39 -20.02 16.08
C ASP A 68 29.47 -21.17 15.62
N ASP A 69 28.44 -21.49 16.40
CA ASP A 69 27.43 -22.50 16.08
C ASP A 69 26.42 -22.04 15.00
N GLY A 70 26.44 -20.77 14.60
CA GLY A 70 25.55 -20.18 13.61
C GLY A 70 24.09 -20.02 14.06
N LYS A 71 23.79 -20.22 15.35
CA LYS A 71 22.43 -20.38 15.89
C LYS A 71 21.95 -19.21 16.74
N THR A 72 22.84 -18.39 17.29
CA THR A 72 22.46 -17.28 18.16
C THR A 72 23.11 -15.98 17.70
N LEU A 73 22.33 -14.91 17.79
CA LEU A 73 22.79 -13.54 17.58
C LEU A 73 23.11 -12.91 18.94
N ALA A 74 24.12 -12.03 18.98
CA ALA A 74 24.41 -11.18 20.13
C ALA A 74 23.16 -10.44 20.62
N ASP A 75 23.12 -10.00 21.88
CA ASP A 75 21.96 -9.31 22.44
C ASP A 75 21.76 -7.90 21.86
N ASN A 76 20.58 -7.31 22.09
CA ASN A 76 20.24 -6.00 21.54
C ASN A 76 21.16 -4.88 22.06
N ALA A 77 21.69 -5.00 23.29
CA ALA A 77 22.61 -3.99 23.83
C ALA A 77 23.98 -4.04 23.13
N THR A 78 24.55 -5.23 22.93
CA THR A 78 25.81 -5.40 22.20
C THR A 78 25.66 -4.96 20.74
N LEU A 79 24.60 -5.35 20.04
CA LEU A 79 24.35 -4.89 18.67
C LEU A 79 24.19 -3.36 18.58
N ALA A 80 23.49 -2.74 19.53
CA ALA A 80 23.38 -1.28 19.59
C ALA A 80 24.75 -0.61 19.80
N GLN A 81 25.62 -1.20 20.62
CA GLN A 81 26.98 -0.71 20.83
C GLN A 81 27.86 -0.83 19.58
N LEU A 82 27.75 -1.95 18.85
CA LEU A 82 28.48 -2.18 17.61
C LEU A 82 27.99 -1.29 16.46
N LEU A 83 26.70 -0.94 16.44
CA LEU A 83 26.12 -0.07 15.43
C LEU A 83 26.47 1.42 15.64
N ARG A 84 26.67 1.87 16.88
CA ARG A 84 26.98 3.27 17.23
C ARG A 84 27.97 3.98 16.30
N PRO A 85 29.16 3.43 15.97
CA PRO A 85 30.11 4.11 15.08
C PRO A 85 29.57 4.28 13.66
N HIS A 86 28.71 3.37 13.19
CA HIS A 86 28.14 3.39 11.84
C HIS A 86 26.89 4.28 11.74
N LEU A 87 26.18 4.54 12.85
CA LEU A 87 24.99 5.38 12.87
C LEU A 87 25.24 6.79 12.30
N LYS A 88 26.44 7.35 12.50
CA LYS A 88 26.79 8.67 11.94
C LYS A 88 26.81 8.66 10.41
N THR A 89 27.30 7.58 9.82
CA THR A 89 27.35 7.38 8.35
C THR A 89 25.96 7.13 7.77
N MET A 90 25.06 6.51 8.54
CA MET A 90 23.68 6.24 8.13
C MET A 90 22.77 7.48 8.13
N GLY A 91 23.22 8.61 8.69
CA GLY A 91 22.51 9.89 8.66
C GLY A 91 21.06 9.80 9.18
N LYS A 92 20.09 10.17 8.33
CA LYS A 92 18.65 10.15 8.68
C LYS A 92 18.12 8.74 8.98
N MET A 93 18.76 7.71 8.43
CA MET A 93 18.35 6.31 8.60
C MET A 93 18.79 5.71 9.94
N ALA A 94 19.68 6.38 10.68
CA ALA A 94 20.14 5.92 11.99
C ALA A 94 18.98 5.63 12.97
N LYS A 95 17.89 6.42 12.91
CA LYS A 95 16.69 6.19 13.75
C LYS A 95 15.95 4.89 13.42
N ARG A 96 16.15 4.35 12.22
CA ARG A 96 15.54 3.09 11.73
C ARG A 96 16.43 1.87 11.94
N ALA A 97 17.69 2.06 12.33
CA ALA A 97 18.65 0.97 12.50
C ALA A 97 18.18 -0.07 13.53
N MET A 98 17.81 0.35 14.73
CA MET A 98 17.36 -0.60 15.78
C MET A 98 16.03 -1.31 15.44
N PRO A 99 14.98 -0.62 14.92
CA PRO A 99 13.80 -1.29 14.40
C PRO A 99 14.14 -2.35 13.34
N PHE A 100 15.07 -2.05 12.43
CA PHE A 100 15.50 -3.00 11.41
C PHE A 100 16.25 -4.20 12.00
N VAL A 101 17.14 -4.00 12.97
CA VAL A 101 17.81 -5.10 13.70
C VAL A 101 16.80 -6.04 14.35
N GLN A 102 15.76 -5.49 14.98
CA GLN A 102 14.72 -6.27 15.63
C GLN A 102 13.93 -7.10 14.63
N LEU A 103 13.54 -6.50 13.50
CA LEU A 103 12.88 -7.20 12.39
C LEU A 103 13.73 -8.36 11.87
N VAL A 104 15.03 -8.12 11.64
CA VAL A 104 15.97 -9.16 11.16
C VAL A 104 16.10 -10.28 12.20
N ARG A 105 16.13 -9.95 13.50
CA ARG A 105 16.17 -10.96 14.58
C ARG A 105 14.92 -11.84 14.58
N GLU A 106 13.73 -11.26 14.45
CA GLU A 106 12.47 -12.01 14.38
C GLU A 106 12.46 -12.97 13.19
N ARG A 107 12.92 -12.50 12.03
CA ARG A 107 13.08 -13.35 10.84
C ARG A 107 14.14 -14.42 11.03
N PHE A 108 15.26 -14.10 11.69
CA PHE A 108 16.33 -15.05 11.99
C PHE A 108 15.86 -16.21 12.87
N VAL A 109 14.96 -15.96 13.83
CA VAL A 109 14.37 -17.05 14.65
C VAL A 109 13.59 -18.05 13.79
N ILE A 110 12.96 -17.59 12.72
CA ILE A 110 12.12 -18.43 11.84
C ILE A 110 12.95 -19.12 10.74
N HIS A 111 13.85 -18.38 10.10
CA HIS A 111 14.56 -18.80 8.88
C HIS A 111 16.07 -19.05 9.08
N GLY A 112 16.59 -18.77 10.27
CA GLY A 112 18.00 -18.95 10.64
C GLY A 112 18.94 -18.01 9.90
N LYS A 113 20.20 -18.45 9.73
CA LYS A 113 21.29 -17.67 9.15
C LYS A 113 21.06 -17.15 7.73
N ARG A 114 20.10 -17.71 6.99
CA ARG A 114 19.80 -17.30 5.60
C ARG A 114 19.34 -15.84 5.51
N VAL A 115 18.67 -15.35 6.55
CA VAL A 115 18.19 -13.96 6.63
C VAL A 115 19.32 -12.94 6.62
N LEU A 116 20.52 -13.32 7.04
CA LEU A 116 21.68 -12.42 7.11
C LEU A 116 22.43 -12.32 5.78
N GLN A 117 21.99 -13.05 4.75
CA GLN A 117 22.60 -12.96 3.42
C GLN A 117 22.16 -11.68 2.72
N LEU A 118 23.11 -11.03 2.04
CA LEU A 118 22.84 -9.84 1.24
C LEU A 118 22.06 -10.16 -0.05
N GLN A 119 22.12 -11.41 -0.51
CA GLN A 119 21.40 -11.87 -1.69
C GLN A 119 19.97 -12.25 -1.33
N LEU A 120 19.01 -11.70 -2.09
CA LEU A 120 17.61 -12.09 -1.96
C LEU A 120 17.43 -13.49 -2.57
N GLU A 121 16.86 -14.42 -1.80
CA GLU A 121 16.54 -15.78 -2.27
C GLU A 121 15.38 -15.80 -3.28
N VAL A 122 14.55 -14.75 -3.29
CA VAL A 122 13.31 -14.67 -4.06
C VAL A 122 13.27 -13.38 -4.86
N ASP A 123 12.93 -13.48 -6.14
CA ASP A 123 12.58 -12.30 -6.95
C ASP A 123 11.16 -11.82 -6.59
N GLU A 124 11.10 -10.89 -5.65
CA GLU A 124 9.85 -10.29 -5.18
C GLU A 124 9.02 -9.67 -6.31
N CYS A 125 9.69 -9.06 -7.30
CA CYS A 125 9.01 -8.40 -8.41
C CYS A 125 8.20 -9.43 -9.22
N GLU A 126 8.81 -10.56 -9.55
CA GLU A 126 8.15 -11.66 -10.26
C GLU A 126 7.04 -12.30 -9.43
N VAL A 127 7.25 -12.45 -8.11
CA VAL A 127 6.24 -13.00 -7.21
C VAL A 127 5.00 -12.09 -7.13
N ILE A 128 5.18 -10.77 -7.01
CA ILE A 128 4.08 -9.81 -7.00
C ILE A 128 3.39 -9.76 -8.37
N LYS A 129 4.14 -9.74 -9.47
CA LYS A 129 3.60 -9.77 -10.85
C LYS A 129 2.67 -10.96 -11.08
N LYS A 130 3.08 -12.16 -10.67
CA LYS A 130 2.26 -13.38 -10.80
C LYS A 130 0.93 -13.31 -10.03
N ASN A 131 0.83 -12.44 -9.03
CA ASN A 131 -0.34 -12.31 -8.15
C ASN A 131 -1.04 -10.94 -8.31
N LEU A 132 -0.78 -10.20 -9.39
CA LEU A 132 -1.33 -8.87 -9.64
C LEU A 132 -2.87 -8.84 -9.58
N SER A 133 -3.53 -9.81 -10.23
CA SER A 133 -5.00 -9.88 -10.29
C SER A 133 -5.63 -9.96 -8.88
N TYR A 134 -5.02 -10.76 -8.00
CA TYR A 134 -5.44 -10.88 -6.60
C TYR A 134 -5.24 -9.58 -5.83
N LEU A 135 -4.06 -8.94 -5.97
CA LEU A 135 -3.74 -7.69 -5.28
C LEU A 135 -4.62 -6.53 -5.72
N ILE A 136 -4.84 -6.38 -7.03
CA ILE A 136 -5.72 -5.35 -7.61
C ILE A 136 -7.15 -5.52 -7.10
N SER A 137 -7.68 -6.74 -7.17
CA SER A 137 -9.05 -7.06 -6.70
C SER A 137 -9.19 -6.79 -5.20
N THR A 138 -8.17 -7.17 -4.44
CA THR A 138 -8.09 -6.98 -2.98
C THR A 138 -8.08 -5.51 -2.58
N LEU A 139 -7.35 -4.67 -3.32
CA LEU A 139 -7.21 -3.25 -3.03
C LEU A 139 -8.36 -2.42 -3.64
N GLY A 140 -9.15 -3.02 -4.55
CA GLY A 140 -10.22 -2.35 -5.27
C GLY A 140 -9.70 -1.33 -6.28
N LEU A 141 -8.54 -1.61 -6.89
CA LEU A 141 -7.92 -0.79 -7.93
C LEU A 141 -8.53 -1.10 -9.30
N ARG A 142 -8.30 -0.23 -10.30
CA ARG A 142 -8.76 -0.43 -11.68
C ARG A 142 -8.18 -1.74 -12.24
N GLN A 143 -9.00 -2.55 -12.90
CA GLN A 143 -8.53 -3.77 -13.55
C GLN A 143 -8.28 -3.52 -15.05
N PRO A 144 -7.24 -4.11 -15.67
CA PRO A 144 -6.15 -4.91 -15.08
C PRO A 144 -4.92 -4.08 -14.68
N ASP A 145 -4.87 -2.78 -15.01
CA ASP A 145 -3.64 -1.99 -14.98
C ASP A 145 -3.50 -1.06 -13.77
N GLY A 146 -4.37 -1.18 -12.77
CA GLY A 146 -4.42 -0.30 -11.60
C GLY A 146 -3.25 -0.46 -10.63
N LEU A 147 -2.34 -1.41 -10.85
CA LEU A 147 -1.17 -1.62 -10.00
C LEU A 147 0.10 -1.78 -10.85
N LYS A 148 0.98 -0.78 -10.78
CA LYS A 148 2.30 -0.80 -11.44
C LYS A 148 3.37 -1.25 -10.46
N ILE A 149 4.35 -2.01 -10.94
CA ILE A 149 5.46 -2.52 -10.12
C ILE A 149 6.77 -2.02 -10.73
N ASN A 150 7.57 -1.31 -9.92
CA ASN A 150 8.87 -0.78 -10.30
C ASN A 150 9.94 -1.20 -9.28
N TYR A 151 11.20 -1.23 -9.70
CA TYR A 151 12.30 -1.35 -8.75
C TYR A 151 12.62 -0.02 -8.11
N SER A 152 12.97 -0.03 -6.82
CA SER A 152 13.31 1.18 -6.08
C SER A 152 14.54 1.90 -6.63
N CYS A 153 15.47 1.18 -7.28
CA CYS A 153 16.64 1.75 -7.95
C CYS A 153 16.31 2.53 -9.23
N ASP A 154 15.15 2.26 -9.84
CA ASP A 154 14.70 2.97 -11.04
C ASP A 154 13.91 4.24 -10.68
N SER A 155 13.75 4.52 -9.38
CA SER A 155 13.08 5.72 -8.87
C SER A 155 13.98 6.95 -9.02
N ASN A 156 13.41 8.04 -9.51
CA ASN A 156 14.08 9.36 -9.47
C ASN A 156 14.06 10.01 -8.07
N ASP A 157 13.33 9.43 -7.10
CA ASP A 157 13.23 9.92 -5.72
C ASP A 157 14.09 9.06 -4.79
N SER A 158 15.17 9.65 -4.27
CA SER A 158 16.11 9.02 -3.33
C SER A 158 15.44 8.57 -2.02
N ARG A 159 14.31 9.17 -1.64
CA ARG A 159 13.58 8.76 -0.43
C ARG A 159 12.94 7.39 -0.62
N ILE A 160 12.51 7.05 -1.83
CA ILE A 160 11.94 5.74 -2.15
C ILE A 160 13.06 4.71 -2.10
N GLU A 161 14.19 4.98 -2.76
CA GLU A 161 15.35 4.10 -2.77
C GLU A 161 15.85 3.77 -1.35
N GLU A 162 15.95 4.77 -0.47
CA GLU A 162 16.43 4.60 0.91
C GLU A 162 15.42 3.93 1.85
N SER A 163 14.11 4.01 1.53
CA SER A 163 13.04 3.56 2.42
C SER A 163 12.52 2.16 2.11
N VAL A 164 12.58 1.73 0.85
CA VAL A 164 12.14 0.40 0.43
C VAL A 164 13.16 -0.61 0.88
N CYS A 165 12.70 -1.71 1.47
CA CYS A 165 13.59 -2.80 1.86
C CYS A 165 13.09 -4.16 1.35
N PRO A 166 14.00 -5.10 1.12
CA PRO A 166 13.63 -6.46 0.75
C PRO A 166 12.62 -7.08 1.72
N LEU A 167 11.62 -7.71 1.14
CA LEU A 167 10.45 -8.34 1.76
C LEU A 167 9.46 -7.36 2.41
N GLU A 168 9.70 -6.05 2.32
CA GLU A 168 8.73 -5.02 2.72
C GLU A 168 8.55 -4.01 1.57
N PRO A 169 7.80 -4.38 0.52
CA PRO A 169 7.55 -3.50 -0.59
C PRO A 169 6.75 -2.26 -0.14
N LEU A 170 7.05 -1.11 -0.73
CA LEU A 170 6.32 0.13 -0.49
C LEU A 170 5.23 0.32 -1.54
N ILE A 171 4.01 0.63 -1.14
CA ILE A 171 2.95 1.02 -2.07
C ILE A 171 2.63 2.50 -1.93
N LEU A 172 2.55 3.19 -3.07
CA LEU A 172 2.12 4.58 -3.17
C LEU A 172 0.81 4.62 -3.98
N PHE A 173 -0.25 5.15 -3.36
CA PHE A 173 -1.53 5.34 -4.02
C PHE A 173 -1.53 6.63 -4.83
N CYS A 174 -1.89 6.52 -6.11
CA CYS A 174 -1.99 7.67 -7.01
C CYS A 174 -3.19 8.53 -6.63
N GLU A 175 -3.04 9.84 -6.79
CA GLU A 175 -4.18 10.74 -6.65
C GLU A 175 -5.19 10.46 -7.76
N PRO A 176 -6.50 10.57 -7.48
CA PRO A 176 -7.52 10.35 -8.50
C PRO A 176 -7.34 11.35 -9.65
N SER A 177 -7.38 10.85 -10.88
CA SER A 177 -7.40 11.66 -12.09
C SER A 177 -8.57 12.64 -12.10
N THR A 178 -8.51 13.66 -12.97
CA THR A 178 -9.65 14.55 -13.25
C THR A 178 -10.92 13.73 -13.42
N SER A 179 -11.97 14.14 -12.71
CA SER A 179 -13.21 13.36 -12.63
C SER A 179 -14.44 14.22 -12.84
N ALA A 180 -15.47 13.63 -13.46
CA ALA A 180 -16.77 14.22 -13.65
C ALA A 180 -17.81 13.44 -12.84
N SER A 181 -18.70 14.14 -12.16
CA SER A 181 -19.83 13.51 -11.46
C SER A 181 -21.00 13.37 -12.43
N MET A 182 -21.49 12.14 -12.63
CA MET A 182 -22.63 11.84 -13.49
C MET A 182 -23.83 11.31 -12.70
N THR A 183 -25.02 11.58 -13.22
CA THR A 183 -26.27 11.03 -12.73
C THR A 183 -26.84 10.07 -13.77
N PHE A 184 -27.12 8.83 -13.34
CA PHE A 184 -27.77 7.80 -14.14
C PHE A 184 -29.24 7.74 -13.77
N LEU A 185 -30.10 8.19 -14.68
CA LEU A 185 -31.55 8.21 -14.48
C LEU A 185 -32.15 6.87 -14.89
N ASN A 186 -33.04 6.33 -14.07
CA ASN A 186 -33.95 5.26 -14.49
C ASN A 186 -35.30 5.88 -14.89
N PRO A 187 -35.62 5.99 -16.19
CA PRO A 187 -36.85 6.64 -16.65
C PRO A 187 -38.09 5.74 -16.52
N ASP A 188 -37.93 4.43 -16.28
CA ASP A 188 -39.03 3.47 -16.35
C ASP A 188 -39.88 3.44 -15.09
N ILE A 189 -41.15 3.84 -15.23
CA ILE A 189 -42.14 3.82 -14.15
C ILE A 189 -42.44 2.38 -13.75
N GLY A 190 -42.34 2.07 -12.45
CA GLY A 190 -42.57 0.73 -11.91
C GLY A 190 -41.35 -0.21 -11.98
N SER A 191 -40.20 0.27 -12.47
CA SER A 191 -38.94 -0.45 -12.40
C SER A 191 -38.34 -0.35 -10.99
N GLY A 192 -37.88 -1.47 -10.43
CA GLY A 192 -37.23 -1.52 -9.11
C GLY A 192 -35.79 -1.01 -9.09
N LEU A 193 -35.28 -0.48 -10.20
CA LEU A 193 -33.94 0.09 -10.31
C LEU A 193 -33.95 1.56 -9.87
N PHE A 194 -32.92 1.98 -9.11
CA PHE A 194 -32.82 3.34 -8.60
C PHE A 194 -32.07 4.27 -9.56
N THR A 195 -32.49 5.52 -9.62
CA THR A 195 -31.67 6.61 -10.16
C THR A 195 -30.42 6.77 -9.30
N LEU A 196 -29.24 6.71 -9.93
CA LEU A 196 -27.96 6.83 -9.25
C LEU A 196 -27.42 8.24 -9.42
N ASN A 197 -27.31 8.97 -8.32
CA ASN A 197 -26.70 10.30 -8.30
C ASN A 197 -25.24 10.20 -7.88
N GLY A 198 -24.39 11.03 -8.46
CA GLY A 198 -23.01 11.20 -7.99
C GLY A 198 -22.08 10.05 -8.36
N VAL A 199 -22.34 9.34 -9.46
CA VAL A 199 -21.40 8.35 -9.98
C VAL A 199 -20.25 9.11 -10.62
N THR A 200 -19.11 9.16 -9.93
CA THR A 200 -17.88 9.74 -10.45
C THR A 200 -17.40 8.92 -11.66
N ILE A 201 -16.97 9.57 -12.74
CA ILE A 201 -16.28 9.01 -13.91
C ILE A 201 -14.90 9.64 -13.98
N PHE A 202 -13.86 8.84 -14.16
CA PHE A 202 -12.48 9.29 -14.30
C PHE A 202 -12.07 9.37 -15.76
N ASP A 203 -11.12 10.25 -16.03
CA ASP A 203 -10.44 10.27 -17.32
C ASP A 203 -9.75 8.92 -17.57
N GLY A 204 -9.99 8.35 -18.76
CA GLY A 204 -9.52 7.01 -19.14
C GLY A 204 -10.35 5.83 -18.63
N ASP A 205 -11.50 6.05 -17.96
CA ASP A 205 -12.40 4.95 -17.58
C ASP A 205 -12.91 4.20 -18.82
N THR A 206 -12.90 2.87 -18.74
CA THR A 206 -13.52 2.01 -19.75
C THR A 206 -14.97 1.71 -19.40
N TYR A 207 -15.75 1.20 -20.37
CA TYR A 207 -17.16 0.84 -20.11
C TYR A 207 -17.30 -0.17 -18.94
N THR A 208 -16.34 -1.10 -18.80
CA THR A 208 -16.34 -2.10 -17.72
C THR A 208 -16.13 -1.47 -16.35
N ASP A 209 -15.32 -0.42 -16.25
CA ASP A 209 -15.07 0.30 -14.99
C ASP A 209 -16.33 1.02 -14.52
N VAL A 210 -17.02 1.69 -15.45
CA VAL A 210 -18.27 2.40 -15.18
C VAL A 210 -19.37 1.43 -14.74
N VAL A 211 -19.56 0.33 -15.49
CA VAL A 211 -20.54 -0.71 -15.13
C VAL A 211 -20.23 -1.30 -13.75
N SER A 212 -18.98 -1.62 -13.47
CA SER A 212 -18.57 -2.17 -12.16
C SER A 212 -18.86 -1.19 -11.02
N ARG A 213 -18.61 0.11 -11.24
CA ARG A 213 -18.89 1.17 -10.26
C ARG A 213 -20.38 1.32 -10.00
N VAL A 214 -21.19 1.32 -11.06
CA VAL A 214 -22.66 1.35 -10.99
C VAL A 214 -23.20 0.14 -10.24
N VAL A 215 -22.76 -1.07 -10.59
CA VAL A 215 -23.18 -2.32 -9.92
C VAL A 215 -22.81 -2.32 -8.44
N ASN A 216 -21.60 -1.89 -8.08
CA ASN A 216 -21.17 -1.80 -6.69
C ASN A 216 -21.99 -0.75 -5.90
N HIS A 217 -22.32 0.37 -6.54
CA HIS A 217 -23.18 1.39 -5.95
C HIS A 217 -24.59 0.83 -5.68
N CYS A 218 -25.20 0.14 -6.66
CA CYS A 218 -26.49 -0.55 -6.49
C CYS A 218 -26.46 -1.59 -5.36
N ARG A 219 -25.40 -2.40 -5.28
CA ARG A 219 -25.24 -3.41 -4.20
C ARG A 219 -25.16 -2.76 -2.82
N SER A 220 -24.43 -1.65 -2.70
CA SER A 220 -24.34 -0.89 -1.45
C SER A 220 -25.70 -0.36 -1.00
N LEU A 221 -26.51 0.16 -1.92
CA LEU A 221 -27.87 0.62 -1.63
C LEU A 221 -28.79 -0.53 -1.18
N ALA A 222 -28.70 -1.69 -1.82
CA ALA A 222 -29.48 -2.87 -1.44
C ALA A 222 -29.14 -3.37 -0.02
N LEU A 223 -27.85 -3.34 0.37
CA LEU A 223 -27.38 -3.76 1.69
C LEU A 223 -27.69 -2.73 2.80
N ASN A 224 -27.67 -1.44 2.49
CA ASN A 224 -27.98 -0.35 3.42
C ASN A 224 -29.49 -0.11 3.62
N SER A 225 -30.36 -0.89 2.95
CA SER A 225 -31.81 -0.80 3.10
C SER A 225 -32.32 -1.19 4.50
N LYS A 226 -31.47 -1.73 5.38
CA LYS A 226 -31.79 -1.90 6.81
C LYS A 226 -31.50 -0.60 7.59
N GLY A 227 -32.29 0.43 7.32
CA GLY A 227 -32.48 1.57 8.21
C GLY A 227 -31.60 2.80 7.94
N LYS A 228 -32.07 3.69 7.05
CA LYS A 228 -32.32 5.11 7.33
C LYS A 228 -32.74 5.87 6.06
N SER A 229 -33.93 6.45 6.14
CA SER A 229 -34.49 7.58 5.37
C SER A 229 -34.53 7.51 3.83
N PHE A 230 -35.61 6.91 3.32
CA PHE A 230 -36.22 7.18 2.01
C PHE A 230 -37.02 8.49 2.01
N LEU A 231 -36.39 9.61 2.38
CA LEU A 231 -37.05 10.92 2.36
C LEU A 231 -36.07 11.91 1.76
N ASN A 232 -36.04 11.97 0.43
CA ASN A 232 -35.81 13.15 -0.39
C ASN A 232 -35.64 12.70 -1.85
N PHE A 233 -36.72 12.31 -2.52
CA PHE A 233 -36.79 12.30 -3.99
C PHE A 233 -38.25 12.29 -4.45
N ILE A 234 -38.95 13.39 -4.16
CA ILE A 234 -40.02 13.92 -5.03
C ILE A 234 -39.84 15.44 -5.00
N ILE A 235 -39.31 15.99 -6.09
CA ILE A 235 -39.77 17.15 -6.88
C ILE A 235 -38.76 17.28 -8.03
#